data_AF-A0A4Q3VM09-F1
#
_entry.id   AF-A0A4Q3VM09-F1
#
_cell.length_a   1.000
_cell.length_b   1.000
_cell.length_c   1.000
_cell.angle_alpha   90.00
_cell.angle_beta   90.00
_cell.angle_gamma   90.00
#
_symmetry.space_group_name_H-M   'P 1'
#
loop_
_entity.id
_entity.type
_entity.pdbx_description
1 polymer ?
#
loop_
_entity_poly.entity_id
_entity_poly.type
_entity_poly.pdbx_seq_one_letter_code
_entity_poly.pdbx_strand_id
1 'polypeptide(L)' 'MSVSARASRGYLAFADTVFDAFLDPEMARQWFAPGLGEIQKIEIDPTVGGRFTF' A
#
# COMPACT_ATOMS: atom_id res chain seq x y z
N MET A 1 -10.45 23.91 3.02
CA MET A 1 -8.98 23.89 2.98
C MET A 1 -8.53 22.51 2.55
N SER A 2 -7.70 22.39 1.52
CA SER A 2 -7.10 21.10 1.13
C SER A 2 -5.66 21.04 1.67
N VAL A 3 -5.30 19.93 2.33
CA VAL A 3 -3.92 19.63 2.72
C VAL A 3 -3.30 18.74 1.66
N SER A 4 -2.08 19.05 1.22
CA SER A 4 -1.31 18.24 0.28
C SER A 4 -0.02 17.77 0.95
N ALA A 5 0.28 16.48 0.83
CA ALA A 5 1.52 15.87 1.29
C ALA A 5 2.24 15.20 0.12
N ARG A 6 3.58 15.22 0.12
CA ARG A 6 4.42 14.57 -0.89
C ARG A 6 5.52 13.76 -0.21
N ALA A 7 5.70 12.53 -0.65
CA ALA A 7 6.81 11.66 -0.26
C ALA A 7 7.54 11.14 -1.51
N SER A 8 8.85 10.88 -1.40
CA SER A 8 9.65 10.32 -2.49
C SER A 8 10.77 9.46 -1.91
N ARG A 9 10.97 8.26 -2.46
CA ARG A 9 12.02 7.32 -2.03
C ARG A 9 12.46 6.44 -3.20
N GLY A 10 13.77 6.19 -3.30
CA GLY A 10 14.35 5.24 -4.23
C GLY A 10 14.43 3.84 -3.63
N TYR A 11 14.24 2.82 -4.46
CA TYR A 11 14.32 1.41 -4.08
C TYR A 11 15.27 0.69 -5.04
N LEU A 12 16.06 -0.25 -4.50
CA LEU A 12 16.85 -1.20 -5.29
C LEU A 12 15.97 -2.41 -5.65
N ALA A 13 14.87 -2.16 -6.35
CA ALA A 13 13.89 -3.14 -6.77
C ALA A 13 13.31 -2.77 -8.14
N PHE A 14 12.72 -3.73 -8.83
CA PHE A 14 11.99 -3.45 -10.06
C PHE A 14 10.70 -2.68 -9.76
N ALA A 15 10.25 -1.87 -10.73
CA ALA A 15 9.03 -1.08 -10.60
C ALA A 15 7.82 -1.99 -10.30
N ASP A 16 7.72 -3.12 -11.01
CA ASP A 16 6.63 -4.09 -10.83
C ASP A 16 6.62 -4.66 -9.41
N THR A 17 7.78 -4.95 -8.81
CA THR A 17 7.86 -5.41 -7.42
C THR A 17 7.36 -4.37 -6.43
N VAL A 18 7.68 -3.09 -6.65
CA VAL A 18 7.19 -2.00 -5.80
C VAL A 18 5.69 -1.82 -6.00
N PHE A 19 5.21 -1.94 -7.23
CA PHE A 19 3.79 -1.84 -7.56
C PHE A 19 2.96 -2.97 -6.94
N ASP A 20 3.42 -4.21 -7.07
CA ASP A 20 2.79 -5.41 -6.49
C ASP A 20 2.70 -5.31 -4.96
N ALA A 21 3.68 -4.68 -4.30
CA ALA A 21 3.65 -4.47 -2.86
C ALA A 21 2.48 -3.60 -2.36
N PHE A 22 1.84 -2.83 -3.26
CA PHE A 22 0.61 -2.08 -2.97
C PHE A 22 -0.67 -2.84 -3.31
N LEU A 23 -0.60 -3.85 -4.20
CA LEU A 23 -1.76 -4.55 -4.73
C LEU A 23 -2.01 -5.89 -4.03
N ASP A 24 -0.95 -6.56 -3.59
CA ASP A 24 -1.03 -7.81 -2.84
C ASP A 24 -1.38 -7.51 -1.37
N PRO A 25 -2.51 -8.02 -0.85
CA PRO A 25 -2.92 -7.80 0.54
C PRO A 25 -1.91 -8.29 1.57
N GLU A 26 -1.22 -9.40 1.31
CA GLU A 26 -0.24 -9.99 2.24
C GLU A 26 1.09 -9.21 2.23
N MET A 27 1.47 -8.63 1.09
CA MET A 27 2.60 -7.71 1.05
C MET A 27 2.25 -6.39 1.73
N ALA A 28 1.11 -5.78 1.41
CA ALA A 28 0.67 -4.51 1.98
C ALA A 28 0.53 -4.57 3.51
N ARG A 29 0.03 -5.69 4.05
CA ARG A 29 -0.09 -5.93 5.50
C ARG A 29 1.24 -5.70 6.25
N GLN A 30 2.37 -5.96 5.61
CA GLN A 30 3.68 -5.91 6.25
C GLN A 30 4.23 -4.48 6.41
N TRP A 31 3.78 -3.53 5.60
CA TRP A 31 4.46 -2.23 5.51
C TRP A 31 3.54 -1.00 5.48
N PHE A 32 2.25 -1.14 5.14
CA PHE A 32 1.39 0.01 4.82
C PHE A 32 1.07 0.92 6.02
N ALA A 33 1.09 0.39 7.24
CA ALA A 33 0.68 1.12 8.45
C ALA A 33 1.77 1.08 9.55
N PRO A 34 3.01 1.51 9.27
CA PRO A 34 4.09 1.39 10.23
C PRO A 34 3.81 2.28 11.44
N GLY A 35 3.90 1.70 12.64
CA GLY A 35 3.64 2.41 13.90
C GLY A 35 2.16 2.54 14.29
N LEU A 36 1.22 1.97 13.51
CA LEU A 36 -0.21 1.97 13.82
C LEU A 36 -0.71 0.64 14.43
N GLY A 37 0.19 -0.32 14.67
CA GLY A 37 -0.14 -1.67 15.16
C GLY A 37 -0.27 -2.70 14.04
N GLU A 38 -0.74 -3.90 14.38
CA GLU A 38 -0.97 -4.97 13.41
C GLU A 38 -2.27 -4.74 12.63
N ILE A 39 -2.18 -4.77 11.30
CA ILE A 39 -3.36 -4.70 10.41
C ILE A 39 -4.15 -6.01 10.57
N GLN A 40 -5.34 -5.90 11.17
CA GLN A 40 -6.22 -7.05 11.48
C GLN A 40 -6.99 -7.56 10.26
N LYS A 41 -7.25 -6.69 9.29
CA LYS A 41 -7.99 -7.02 8.08
C LYS A 41 -7.39 -6.23 6.94
N ILE A 42 -7.25 -6.84 5.77
CA ILE A 42 -6.91 -6.13 4.56
C ILE A 42 -7.59 -6.82 3.37
N GLU A 43 -8.29 -6.02 2.56
CA GLU A 43 -8.92 -6.47 1.31
C GLU A 43 -8.47 -5.52 0.21
N ILE A 44 -7.93 -6.08 -0.87
CA ILE A 44 -7.51 -5.33 -2.06
C ILE A 44 -8.06 -6.05 -3.28
N ASP A 45 -8.90 -5.36 -4.05
CA ASP A 45 -9.30 -5.74 -5.40
C ASP A 45 -8.51 -4.85 -6.38
N PRO A 46 -7.44 -5.37 -7.00
CA PRO A 46 -6.48 -4.58 -7.78
C PRO A 46 -6.99 -4.31 -9.21
N THR A 47 -8.23 -3.86 -9.32
CA THR A 47 -8.87 -3.47 -10.58
C THR A 47 -9.31 -2.01 -10.53
N VAL A 48 -9.48 -1.40 -11.71
CA VAL A 48 -10.02 -0.03 -11.77
C VAL A 48 -11.46 -0.03 -11.26
N GLY A 49 -11.71 0.72 -10.20
CA GLY A 49 -13.00 0.73 -9.48
C GLY A 49 -13.12 -0.35 -8.39
N GLY A 50 -12.07 -1.13 -8.15
CA GLY A 50 -11.99 -2.12 -7.09
C GLY A 50 -12.00 -1.52 -5.68
N ARG A 51 -12.23 -2.38 -4.70
CA ARG A 51 -12.31 -2.04 -3.27
C ARG A 51 -10.95 -2.14 -2.57
N PHE A 52 -10.73 -1.24 -1.61
CA PHE A 52 -9.60 -1.24 -0.69
C PHE A 52 -10.06 -0.99 0.75
N THR A 53 -9.73 -1.87 1.70
CA THR A 53 -10.00 -1.70 3.15
C THR A 53 -8.86 -2.27 4.00
N PHE A 54 -8.49 -1.61 5.12
CA PHE A 54 -7.44 -2.01 6.06
C PHE A 54 -7.77 -1.62 7.51
#